data_AF-A0A8X8WTQ0-F1
#
_entry.id   AF-A0A8X8WTQ0-F1
#
_cell.length_a   1.000
_cell.length_b   1.000
_cell.length_c   1.000
_cell.angle_alpha   90.00
_cell.angle_beta   90.00
_cell.angle_gamma   90.00
#
_symmetry.space_group_name_H-M   'P 1'
#
loop_
_entity.id
_entity.type
_entity.pdbx_description
1 polymer ?
#
loop_
_entity_poly.entity_id
_entity_poly.type
_entity_poly.pdbx_seq_one_letter_code
_entity_poly.pdbx_strand_id
1 'polypeptide(L)'
;MIFFCNRKLGLDYVNLYMIHWPVSIKVDSSDNSIKIVKFEMKEIWEEMEKCCRMGLAKSIGVSNFSTTKLSALLQIATIQPAVNQVEMNVGWQQQKMLEYCKEKGIHVSAYSPLGSSWGSNAVMENSILNHIAGSLNKTIAQVALRWICEQGASMIVKSFNRERMRENLQVFDWKLRDEDGEKIKDIPQNRVVKGVEFDVEHKSVEELWDGEM
;
A
#
# COMPACT_ATOMS: atom_id res chain seq x y z
N MET A 1 -16.97 -12.92 6.45
CA MET A 1 -16.07 -12.73 5.28
C MET A 1 -14.75 -13.49 5.43
N ILE A 2 -14.00 -13.32 6.52
CA ILE A 2 -12.68 -13.96 6.72
C ILE A 2 -12.72 -15.51 6.67
N PHE A 3 -13.74 -16.15 7.25
CA PHE A 3 -13.92 -17.61 7.17
C PHE A 3 -14.00 -18.15 5.74
N PHE A 4 -14.56 -17.38 4.81
CA PHE A 4 -14.63 -17.79 3.41
C PHE A 4 -13.28 -17.64 2.72
N CYS A 5 -12.54 -16.58 3.03
CA CYS A 5 -11.17 -16.37 2.54
C CYS A 5 -10.24 -17.48 3.02
N ASN A 6 -10.21 -17.75 4.34
CA ASN A 6 -9.40 -18.80 4.97
C ASN A 6 -9.68 -20.18 4.35
N ARG A 7 -10.95 -20.52 4.11
CA ARG A 7 -11.31 -21.76 3.40
C ARG A 7 -10.81 -21.82 1.95
N LYS A 8 -10.88 -20.71 1.20
CA LYS A 8 -10.34 -20.65 -0.17
C LYS A 8 -8.82 -20.78 -0.21
N LEU A 9 -8.13 -20.29 0.81
CA LEU A 9 -6.68 -20.39 0.96
C LEU A 9 -6.23 -21.73 1.58
N GLY A 10 -7.15 -22.51 2.15
CA GLY A 10 -6.82 -23.73 2.89
C GLY A 10 -6.06 -23.46 4.19
N LEU A 11 -6.32 -22.30 4.82
CA LEU A 11 -5.64 -21.86 6.05
C LEU A 11 -6.63 -21.73 7.19
N ASP A 12 -6.19 -22.02 8.42
CA ASP A 12 -7.01 -21.77 9.62
C ASP A 12 -6.99 -20.29 10.04
N TYR A 13 -5.88 -19.61 9.78
CA TYR A 13 -5.67 -18.19 10.06
C TYR A 13 -4.83 -17.51 8.98
N VAL A 14 -4.85 -16.18 8.97
CA VAL A 14 -3.93 -15.35 8.17
C VAL A 14 -3.03 -14.52 9.09
N ASN A 15 -1.80 -14.23 8.66
CA ASN A 15 -0.93 -13.35 9.44
C ASN A 15 -1.46 -11.91 9.50
N LEU A 16 -2.03 -11.42 8.40
CA LEU A 16 -2.54 -10.06 8.29
C LEU A 16 -3.86 -10.08 7.50
N TYR A 17 -4.91 -9.46 8.06
CA TYR A 17 -6.18 -9.21 7.37
C TYR A 17 -6.45 -7.71 7.34
N MET A 18 -6.89 -7.16 6.21
CA MET A 18 -6.98 -5.70 6.06
C MET A 18 -8.28 -5.25 5.41
N ILE A 19 -8.73 -4.05 5.81
CA ILE A 19 -9.70 -3.28 5.03
C ILE A 19 -8.99 -2.83 3.75
N HIS A 20 -9.47 -3.24 2.58
CA HIS A 20 -8.79 -2.99 1.30
C HIS A 20 -8.92 -1.52 0.84
N TRP A 21 -10.09 -0.92 1.03
CA TRP A 21 -10.37 0.49 0.73
C TRP A 21 -11.30 1.07 1.78
N PRO A 22 -11.20 2.36 2.14
CA PRO A 22 -12.15 3.05 3.01
C PRO A 22 -13.48 3.37 2.30
N VAL A 23 -14.01 2.39 1.55
CA VAL A 23 -15.20 2.51 0.70
C VAL A 23 -16.09 1.29 0.94
N SER A 24 -17.38 1.53 1.13
CA SER A 24 -18.39 0.46 1.17
C SER A 24 -19.16 0.44 -0.14
N ILE A 25 -19.32 -0.75 -0.71
CA ILE A 25 -20.02 -0.96 -1.98
C ILE A 25 -21.19 -1.90 -1.75
N LYS A 26 -22.34 -1.55 -2.33
CA LYS A 26 -23.49 -2.44 -2.46
C LYS A 26 -23.69 -2.76 -3.94
N VAL A 27 -23.76 -4.06 -4.26
CA VAL A 27 -24.13 -4.52 -5.60
C VAL A 27 -25.64 -4.73 -5.62
N ASP A 28 -26.33 -4.03 -6.52
CA ASP A 28 -27.76 -4.23 -6.71
C ASP A 28 -28.01 -5.54 -7.48
N SER A 29 -28.84 -6.40 -6.92
CA SER A 29 -29.03 -7.77 -7.44
C SER A 29 -29.87 -7.80 -8.72
N SER A 30 -30.62 -6.73 -9.02
CA SER A 30 -31.48 -6.69 -10.21
C SER A 30 -30.71 -6.37 -11.49
N ASP A 31 -29.66 -5.55 -11.42
CA ASP A 31 -28.94 -5.05 -12.60
C ASP A 31 -27.40 -5.11 -12.45
N ASN A 32 -26.88 -5.67 -11.35
CA ASN A 32 -25.46 -5.69 -10.99
C ASN A 32 -24.82 -4.29 -10.91
N SER A 33 -25.62 -3.22 -10.73
CA SER A 33 -25.09 -1.88 -10.53
C SER A 33 -24.34 -1.78 -9.19
N ILE A 34 -23.24 -1.03 -9.20
CA ILE A 34 -22.43 -0.74 -8.01
C ILE A 34 -22.89 0.59 -7.44
N LYS A 35 -23.30 0.58 -6.17
CA LYS A 35 -23.65 1.78 -5.41
C LYS A 35 -22.66 1.96 -4.28
N ILE A 36 -22.08 3.15 -4.17
CA ILE A 36 -21.26 3.50 -3.01
C ILE A 36 -22.21 3.82 -1.86
N VAL A 37 -22.00 3.15 -0.73
CA VAL A 37 -22.77 3.38 0.49
C VAL A 37 -21.87 3.95 1.58
N LYS A 38 -22.47 4.40 2.67
CA LYS A 38 -21.72 4.95 3.81
C LYS A 38 -20.71 3.93 4.33
N PHE A 39 -19.47 4.38 4.50
CA PHE A 39 -18.41 3.60 5.10
C PHE A 39 -18.49 3.72 6.63
N GLU A 40 -19.09 2.72 7.26
CA GLU A 40 -19.25 2.62 8.71
C GLU A 40 -17.95 2.13 9.36
N MET A 41 -16.94 3.01 9.40
CA MET A 41 -15.56 2.68 9.81
C MET A 41 -15.48 1.99 11.17
N LYS A 42 -16.26 2.46 12.14
CA LYS A 42 -16.24 1.96 13.52
C LYS A 42 -16.72 0.52 13.59
N GLU A 43 -17.90 0.27 13.05
CA GLU A 43 -18.56 -1.03 13.03
C GLU A 43 -17.71 -2.05 12.26
N ILE A 44 -17.13 -1.64 11.12
CA ILE A 44 -16.23 -2.49 10.34
C ILE A 44 -14.98 -2.83 11.16
N TRP A 45 -14.37 -1.84 11.82
CA TRP A 45 -13.16 -2.08 12.62
C TRP A 45 -13.44 -2.97 13.83
N GLU A 46 -14.54 -2.78 14.55
CA GLU A 46 -14.94 -3.64 15.67
C GLU A 46 -15.06 -5.12 15.25
N GLU A 47 -15.56 -5.40 14.03
CA GLU A 47 -15.59 -6.74 13.46
C GLU A 47 -14.20 -7.27 13.07
N MET A 48 -13.32 -6.41 12.56
CA MET A 48 -11.90 -6.77 12.32
C MET A 48 -11.22 -7.18 13.63
N GLU A 49 -11.44 -6.43 14.71
CA GLU A 49 -10.90 -6.75 16.03
C GLU A 49 -11.45 -8.06 16.59
N LYS A 50 -12.74 -8.37 16.37
CA LYS A 50 -13.30 -9.69 16.72
C LYS A 50 -12.58 -10.81 15.98
N CYS A 51 -12.31 -10.63 14.68
CA CYS A 51 -11.55 -11.61 13.90
C CYS A 51 -10.13 -11.83 14.46
N CYS A 52 -9.49 -10.76 14.92
CA CYS A 52 -8.18 -10.82 15.58
C CYS A 52 -8.25 -11.58 16.91
N ARG A 53 -9.21 -11.23 17.79
CA ARG A 53 -9.42 -11.89 19.10
C ARG A 53 -9.78 -13.37 18.97
N MET A 54 -10.49 -13.75 17.90
CA MET A 54 -10.81 -15.15 17.60
C MET A 54 -9.64 -15.93 16.99
N GLY A 55 -8.50 -15.29 16.72
CA GLY A 55 -7.32 -15.93 16.14
C GLY A 55 -7.42 -16.20 14.64
N LEU A 56 -8.45 -15.69 13.95
CA LEU A 56 -8.64 -15.85 12.51
C LEU A 56 -7.65 -15.00 11.70
N ALA A 57 -7.19 -13.90 12.31
CA ALA A 57 -6.08 -13.09 11.84
C ALA A 57 -5.12 -12.83 13.02
N LYS A 58 -3.81 -12.97 12.82
CA LYS A 58 -2.81 -12.62 13.86
C LYS A 58 -2.63 -11.11 14.00
N SER A 59 -2.88 -10.36 12.94
CA SER A 59 -2.85 -8.91 12.92
C SER A 59 -3.92 -8.39 11.97
N ILE A 60 -4.38 -7.17 12.24
CA ILE A 60 -5.33 -6.46 11.39
C ILE A 60 -4.76 -5.11 10.96
N GLY A 61 -5.13 -4.66 9.78
CA GLY A 61 -4.63 -3.41 9.21
C GLY A 61 -5.61 -2.81 8.22
N VAL A 62 -5.13 -1.81 7.50
CA VAL A 62 -5.88 -1.10 6.47
C VAL A 62 -5.04 -0.94 5.22
N SER A 63 -5.69 -0.58 4.13
CA SER A 63 -5.07 -0.25 2.86
C SER A 63 -5.78 0.95 2.26
N ASN A 64 -5.01 1.81 1.59
CA ASN A 64 -5.51 3.03 0.96
C ASN A 64 -6.15 4.03 1.95
N PHE A 65 -5.70 4.06 3.20
CA PHE A 65 -6.10 5.10 4.16
C PHE A 65 -5.12 6.25 4.07
N SER A 66 -5.64 7.48 4.00
CA SER A 66 -4.88 8.73 4.21
C SER A 66 -4.49 8.89 5.68
N THR A 67 -3.62 9.86 5.99
CA THR A 67 -3.28 10.16 7.39
C THR A 67 -4.49 10.65 8.19
N THR A 68 -5.41 11.39 7.54
CA THR A 68 -6.66 11.85 8.14
C THR A 68 -7.55 10.67 8.55
N LYS A 69 -7.76 9.71 7.64
CA LYS A 69 -8.58 8.52 7.92
C LYS A 69 -7.93 7.59 8.94
N LEU A 70 -6.60 7.43 8.90
CA LEU A 70 -5.87 6.72 9.95
C LEU A 70 -6.05 7.38 11.32
N SER A 71 -5.96 8.71 11.40
CA SER A 71 -6.18 9.45 12.65
C SER A 71 -7.58 9.24 13.20
N ALA A 72 -8.61 9.29 12.34
CA ALA A 72 -9.98 8.99 12.73
C ALA A 72 -10.14 7.55 13.24
N LEU A 73 -9.51 6.58 12.58
CA LEU A 73 -9.52 5.17 13.01
C LEU A 73 -8.86 4.98 14.38
N LEU A 74 -7.71 5.62 14.62
CA LEU A 74 -6.99 5.50 15.89
C LEU A 74 -7.78 6.04 17.09
N GLN A 75 -8.69 7.00 16.88
CA GLN A 75 -9.54 7.53 17.95
C GLN A 75 -10.61 6.54 18.42
N ILE A 76 -10.97 5.57 17.58
CA ILE A 76 -12.06 4.61 17.84
C ILE A 76 -11.56 3.17 18.01
N ALA A 77 -10.33 2.87 17.58
CA ALA A 77 -9.75 1.54 17.62
C ALA A 77 -9.34 1.12 19.04
N THR A 78 -9.74 -0.09 19.45
CA THR A 78 -9.21 -0.76 20.63
C THR A 78 -7.91 -1.51 20.28
N ILE A 79 -7.88 -2.17 19.13
CA ILE A 79 -6.67 -2.76 18.54
C ILE A 79 -6.23 -1.86 17.40
N GLN A 80 -5.06 -1.24 17.53
CA GLN A 80 -4.49 -0.39 16.50
C GLN A 80 -4.21 -1.17 15.19
N PRO A 81 -4.43 -0.56 14.00
CA PRO A 81 -3.98 -1.16 12.75
C PRO A 81 -2.46 -1.39 12.78
N ALA A 82 -2.05 -2.64 12.58
CA ALA A 82 -0.64 -3.01 12.52
C ALA A 82 0.05 -2.50 11.24
N VAL A 83 -0.71 -2.39 10.15
CA VAL A 83 -0.21 -2.03 8.82
C VAL A 83 -1.16 -1.05 8.14
N ASN A 84 -0.61 -0.05 7.44
CA ASN A 84 -1.28 0.63 6.34
C ASN A 84 -0.59 0.28 5.02
N GLN A 85 -1.30 -0.42 4.13
CA GLN A 85 -0.79 -0.76 2.80
C GLN A 85 -1.17 0.33 1.80
N VAL A 86 -0.19 0.98 1.16
CA VAL A 86 -0.43 2.13 0.28
C VAL A 86 0.40 2.05 -0.98
N GLU A 87 -0.01 2.77 -2.03
CA GLU A 87 0.85 3.00 -3.19
C GLU A 87 2.09 3.71 -2.68
N MET A 88 3.26 3.14 -2.90
CA MET A 88 4.52 3.80 -2.60
C MET A 88 5.60 3.30 -3.56
N ASN A 89 6.25 4.25 -4.22
CA ASN A 89 7.37 4.03 -5.12
C ASN A 89 8.16 5.33 -5.26
N VAL A 90 9.23 5.36 -6.05
CA VAL A 90 10.08 6.55 -6.18
C VAL A 90 9.35 7.76 -6.78
N GLY A 91 8.28 7.54 -7.56
CA GLY A 91 7.41 8.57 -8.13
C GLY A 91 6.19 8.89 -7.28
N TRP A 92 5.99 8.21 -6.15
CA TRP A 92 4.99 8.55 -5.14
C TRP A 92 5.48 8.09 -3.77
N GLN A 93 6.24 8.97 -3.11
CA GLN A 93 7.15 8.59 -2.02
C GLN A 93 6.47 8.51 -0.65
N GLN A 94 5.26 9.05 -0.51
CA GLN A 94 4.45 8.93 0.71
C GLN A 94 5.14 9.48 1.98
N GLN A 95 5.97 10.53 1.86
CA GLN A 95 6.75 11.06 3.00
C GLN A 95 5.90 11.38 4.23
N LYS A 96 4.79 12.10 4.04
CA LYS A 96 3.82 12.43 5.10
C LYS A 96 3.26 11.16 5.78
N MET A 97 2.94 10.14 4.99
CA MET A 97 2.38 8.87 5.49
C MET A 97 3.43 8.06 6.27
N LEU A 98 4.66 7.99 5.77
CA LEU A 98 5.78 7.32 6.45
C LEU A 98 6.05 7.94 7.82
N GLU A 99 6.14 9.26 7.88
CA GLU A 99 6.35 10.01 9.12
C GLU A 99 5.22 9.78 10.12
N TYR A 100 3.97 9.92 9.67
CA TYR A 100 2.79 9.70 10.51
C TYR A 100 2.73 8.27 11.04
N CYS A 101 2.90 7.27 10.17
CA CYS A 101 2.85 5.86 10.56
C CYS A 101 3.99 5.50 11.53
N LYS A 102 5.20 6.04 11.32
CA LYS A 102 6.34 5.86 12.24
C LYS A 102 6.03 6.43 13.63
N GLU A 103 5.46 7.63 13.70
CA GLU A 103 5.07 8.25 14.98
C GLU A 103 4.02 7.41 15.72
N LYS A 104 3.07 6.82 14.98
CA LYS A 104 2.00 6.02 15.56
C LYS A 104 2.38 4.55 15.80
N GLY A 105 3.52 4.08 15.32
CA GLY A 105 3.88 2.65 15.40
C GLY A 105 3.05 1.76 14.44
N ILE A 106 2.61 2.32 13.32
CA ILE A 106 1.95 1.60 12.23
C ILE A 106 3.00 1.29 11.16
N HIS A 107 3.03 0.06 10.64
CA HIS A 107 3.96 -0.29 9.57
C HIS A 107 3.42 0.10 8.20
N VAL A 108 4.26 0.68 7.34
CA VAL A 108 3.89 0.98 5.95
C VAL A 108 4.29 -0.18 5.05
N SER A 109 3.32 -0.70 4.28
CA SER A 109 3.57 -1.69 3.25
C SER A 109 3.29 -1.10 1.86
N ALA A 110 4.33 -0.96 1.05
CA ALA A 110 4.26 -0.44 -0.30
C ALA A 110 3.67 -1.47 -1.29
N TYR A 111 2.53 -1.15 -1.89
CA TYR A 111 2.09 -1.79 -3.13
C TYR A 111 2.52 -0.97 -4.35
N SER A 112 2.55 -1.60 -5.53
CA SER A 112 3.05 -1.01 -6.78
C SER A 112 4.45 -0.38 -6.63
N PRO A 113 5.43 -1.07 -6.01
CA PRO A 113 6.76 -0.50 -5.75
C PRO A 113 7.55 -0.16 -7.02
N LEU A 114 7.16 -0.72 -8.17
CA LEU A 114 7.73 -0.46 -9.48
C LEU A 114 6.80 0.41 -10.36
N GLY A 115 5.79 1.05 -9.77
CA GLY A 115 4.70 1.73 -10.49
C GLY A 115 3.49 0.83 -10.77
N SER A 116 2.36 1.42 -11.16
CA SER A 116 1.15 0.67 -11.52
C SER A 116 1.23 0.12 -12.97
N SER A 117 0.45 -0.91 -13.29
CA SER A 117 0.38 -1.54 -14.63
C SER A 117 1.71 -2.09 -15.18
N TRP A 118 2.38 -2.96 -14.40
CA TRP A 118 3.59 -3.71 -14.82
C TRP A 118 4.88 -2.89 -14.95
N GLY A 119 4.91 -1.72 -14.33
CA GLY A 119 5.98 -0.76 -14.47
C GLY A 119 5.41 0.51 -15.08
N SER A 120 5.32 1.58 -14.31
CA SER A 120 5.07 2.89 -14.93
C SER A 120 6.40 3.44 -15.45
N ASN A 121 6.35 4.21 -16.54
CA ASN A 121 7.52 4.91 -17.07
C ASN A 121 8.17 5.80 -15.98
N ALA A 122 7.37 6.27 -15.01
CA ALA A 122 7.85 7.06 -13.87
C ALA A 122 8.90 6.34 -13.01
N VAL A 123 8.90 5.00 -12.99
CA VAL A 123 9.92 4.20 -12.28
C VAL A 123 10.87 3.52 -13.25
N MET A 124 10.35 2.72 -14.19
CA MET A 124 11.19 1.83 -15.00
C MET A 124 11.95 2.56 -16.12
N GLU A 125 11.55 3.77 -16.49
CA GLU A 125 12.22 4.61 -17.50
C GLU A 125 12.86 5.88 -16.87
N ASN A 126 12.95 5.92 -15.54
CA ASN A 126 13.49 7.07 -14.82
C ASN A 126 15.02 7.18 -15.01
N SER A 127 15.48 8.31 -15.55
CA SER A 127 16.91 8.53 -15.84
C SER A 127 17.79 8.56 -14.58
N ILE A 128 17.28 9.05 -13.46
CA ILE A 128 17.98 9.06 -12.17
C ILE A 128 18.19 7.61 -11.72
N LEU A 129 17.13 6.79 -11.72
CA LEU A 129 17.25 5.38 -11.35
C LEU A 129 18.17 4.61 -12.30
N ASN A 130 18.11 4.87 -13.60
CA ASN A 130 18.98 4.22 -14.58
C ASN A 130 20.47 4.53 -14.32
N HIS A 131 20.79 5.79 -13.99
CA HIS A 131 22.16 6.19 -13.64
C HIS A 131 22.64 5.51 -12.35
N ILE A 132 21.80 5.50 -11.31
CA ILE A 132 22.10 4.84 -10.03
C ILE A 132 22.32 3.34 -10.26
N ALA A 133 21.41 2.68 -10.97
CA ALA A 133 21.46 1.27 -11.32
C ALA A 133 22.76 0.90 -12.04
N GLY A 134 23.15 1.67 -13.05
CA GLY A 134 24.41 1.48 -13.77
C GLY A 134 25.65 1.62 -12.86
N SER A 135 25.66 2.62 -11.99
CA SER A 135 26.79 2.85 -11.07
C SER A 135 26.95 1.77 -9.99
N LEU A 136 25.84 1.12 -9.59
CA LEU A 136 25.83 0.06 -8.58
C LEU A 136 25.88 -1.35 -9.20
N ASN A 137 25.87 -1.46 -10.52
CA ASN A 137 25.70 -2.71 -11.26
C ASN A 137 24.47 -3.51 -10.78
N LYS A 138 23.33 -2.80 -10.65
CA LYS A 138 22.02 -3.33 -10.24
C LYS A 138 20.97 -3.03 -11.31
N THR A 139 19.80 -3.64 -11.19
CA THR A 139 18.65 -3.28 -12.06
C THR A 139 17.90 -2.06 -11.49
N ILE A 140 17.17 -1.35 -12.36
CA ILE A 140 16.28 -0.25 -11.93
C ILE A 140 15.28 -0.72 -10.87
N ALA A 141 14.75 -1.94 -11.05
CA ALA A 141 13.82 -2.54 -10.09
C ALA A 141 14.48 -2.76 -8.73
N GLN A 142 15.71 -3.28 -8.71
CA GLN A 142 16.47 -3.47 -7.46
C GLN A 142 16.73 -2.14 -6.74
N VAL A 143 17.07 -1.07 -7.46
CA VAL A 143 17.24 0.28 -6.89
C VAL A 143 15.93 0.79 -6.28
N ALA A 144 14.83 0.72 -7.01
CA ALA A 144 13.52 1.17 -6.50
C ALA A 144 13.07 0.38 -5.27
N LEU A 145 13.24 -0.94 -5.27
CA LEU A 145 12.90 -1.82 -4.15
C LEU A 145 13.80 -1.56 -2.94
N ARG A 146 15.11 -1.42 -3.16
CA ARG A 146 16.07 -1.08 -2.10
C ARG A 146 15.73 0.24 -1.44
N TRP A 147 15.37 1.25 -2.22
CA TRP A 147 14.97 2.56 -1.71
C TRP A 147 13.78 2.44 -0.75
N ILE A 148 12.74 1.67 -1.09
CA ILE A 148 11.57 1.44 -0.20
C ILE A 148 12.00 0.80 1.13
N CYS A 149 12.89 -0.20 1.09
CA CYS A 149 13.42 -0.81 2.31
C CYS A 149 14.17 0.20 3.19
N GLU A 150 14.96 1.09 2.59
CA GLU A 150 15.70 2.12 3.33
C GLU A 150 14.79 3.22 3.89
N GLN A 151 13.59 3.42 3.33
CA GLN A 151 12.55 4.25 3.94
C GLN A 151 11.86 3.59 5.15
N GLY A 152 12.20 2.34 5.46
CA GLY A 152 11.60 1.59 6.58
C GLY A 152 10.25 0.94 6.25
N ALA A 153 9.87 0.87 4.96
CA ALA A 153 8.66 0.21 4.50
C ALA A 153 8.94 -1.21 3.98
N SER A 154 7.93 -2.09 4.06
CA SER A 154 7.96 -3.37 3.31
C SER A 154 7.44 -3.16 1.89
N MET A 155 7.78 -4.06 0.97
CA MET A 155 7.35 -3.96 -0.44
C MET A 155 6.66 -5.23 -0.90
N ILE A 156 5.60 -5.08 -1.70
CA ILE A 156 4.90 -6.17 -2.36
C ILE A 156 5.08 -6.00 -3.86
N VAL A 157 6.08 -6.70 -4.39
CA VAL A 157 6.40 -6.70 -5.81
C VAL A 157 5.85 -7.95 -6.48
N LYS A 158 5.14 -7.76 -7.59
CA LYS A 158 4.52 -8.83 -8.35
C LYS A 158 5.36 -9.16 -9.58
N SER A 159 5.60 -10.45 -9.82
CA SER A 159 6.20 -10.97 -11.04
C SER A 159 5.69 -12.37 -11.32
N PHE A 160 5.56 -12.74 -12.60
CA PHE A 160 5.37 -14.13 -13.03
C PHE A 160 6.64 -14.71 -13.66
N ASN A 161 7.69 -13.91 -13.80
CA ASN A 161 8.98 -14.35 -14.32
C ASN A 161 9.90 -14.74 -13.14
N ARG A 162 10.38 -15.98 -13.15
CA ARG A 162 11.21 -16.55 -12.08
C ARG A 162 12.51 -15.79 -11.85
N GLU A 163 13.13 -15.27 -12.90
CA GLU A 163 14.38 -14.54 -12.76
C GLU A 163 14.15 -13.19 -12.10
N ARG A 164 13.15 -12.44 -12.56
CA ARG A 164 12.73 -11.20 -11.88
C ARG A 164 12.34 -11.43 -10.43
N MET A 165 11.71 -12.56 -10.10
CA MET A 165 11.41 -12.90 -8.70
C MET A 165 12.69 -13.08 -7.86
N ARG A 166 13.74 -13.69 -8.42
CA ARG A 166 15.04 -13.83 -7.73
C ARG A 166 15.73 -12.48 -7.59
N GLU A 167 15.80 -11.69 -8.67
CA GLU A 167 16.42 -10.36 -8.67
C GLU A 167 15.77 -9.44 -7.63
N ASN A 168 14.44 -9.45 -7.54
CA ASN A 168 13.68 -8.65 -6.59
C ASN A 168 13.96 -8.99 -5.11
N LEU A 169 14.49 -10.19 -4.82
CA LEU A 169 14.90 -10.59 -3.47
C LEU A 169 16.35 -10.21 -3.15
N GLN A 170 17.15 -9.85 -4.15
CA GLN A 170 18.57 -9.50 -4.02
C GLN A 170 18.78 -8.00 -3.75
N VAL A 171 18.07 -7.48 -2.75
CA VAL A 171 18.07 -6.05 -2.38
C VAL A 171 18.48 -5.81 -0.92
N PHE A 172 18.88 -6.86 -0.21
CA PHE A 172 19.20 -6.78 1.23
C PHE A 172 20.70 -6.76 1.53
N ASP A 173 21.53 -7.26 0.62
CA ASP A 173 22.98 -7.46 0.75
C ASP A 173 23.84 -6.26 0.30
N TRP A 174 23.21 -5.17 -0.12
CA TRP A 174 23.86 -3.92 -0.53
C TRP A 174 22.97 -2.73 -0.15
N LYS A 175 23.50 -1.50 -0.18
CA LYS A 175 22.78 -0.27 0.17
C LYS A 175 22.94 0.82 -0.89
N LEU A 176 22.00 1.76 -0.94
CA LEU A 176 22.18 2.98 -1.71
C LEU A 176 23.24 3.86 -1.02
N ARG A 177 23.88 4.72 -1.80
CA ARG A 177 24.71 5.79 -1.23
C ARG A 177 23.81 6.94 -0.82
N ASP A 178 24.23 7.72 0.17
CA ASP A 178 23.46 8.88 0.65
C ASP A 178 23.14 9.85 -0.52
N GLU A 179 24.10 10.06 -1.42
CA GLU A 179 23.92 10.87 -2.64
C GLU A 179 22.86 10.33 -3.62
N ASP A 180 22.65 9.01 -3.66
CA ASP A 180 21.62 8.40 -4.51
C ASP A 180 20.24 8.65 -3.90
N GLY A 181 20.14 8.57 -2.57
CA GLY A 181 18.93 8.88 -1.83
C GLY A 181 18.49 10.33 -2.02
N GLU A 182 19.41 11.29 -1.99
CA GLU A 182 19.11 12.70 -2.27
C GLU A 182 18.58 12.90 -3.70
N LYS A 183 19.19 12.28 -4.71
CA LYS A 183 18.71 12.37 -6.10
C LYS A 183 17.31 11.80 -6.28
N ILE A 184 16.96 10.74 -5.54
CA ILE A 184 15.62 10.13 -5.63
C ILE A 184 14.54 11.09 -5.12
N LYS A 185 14.83 11.96 -4.15
CA LYS A 185 13.87 12.97 -3.65
C LYS A 185 13.42 13.95 -4.74
N ASP A 186 14.27 14.21 -5.73
CA ASP A 186 13.99 15.13 -6.83
C ASP A 186 13.06 14.54 -7.91
N ILE A 187 12.71 13.25 -7.81
CA ILE A 187 11.80 12.62 -8.76
C ILE A 187 10.40 13.26 -8.66
N PRO A 188 9.77 13.68 -9.76
CA PRO A 188 8.41 14.25 -9.72
C PRO A 188 7.40 13.30 -9.09
N GLN A 189 6.60 13.84 -8.17
CA GLN A 189 5.62 13.09 -7.39
C GLN A 189 4.25 13.08 -8.10
N ASN A 190 3.72 11.89 -8.37
CA ASN A 190 2.36 11.71 -8.90
C ASN A 190 1.79 10.35 -8.50
N ARG A 191 0.67 10.37 -7.77
CA ARG A 191 -0.12 9.18 -7.47
C ARG A 191 -0.74 8.59 -8.74
N VAL A 192 -0.57 7.28 -8.95
CA VAL A 192 -1.17 6.60 -10.11
C VAL A 192 -2.45 5.88 -9.74
N VAL A 193 -2.52 5.26 -8.57
CA VAL A 193 -3.73 4.57 -8.08
C VAL A 193 -4.61 5.59 -7.37
N LYS A 194 -5.45 6.24 -8.17
CA LYS A 194 -6.36 7.31 -7.72
C LYS A 194 -7.67 6.80 -7.13
N GLY A 195 -8.10 5.57 -7.43
CA GLY A 195 -9.42 5.07 -7.02
C GLY A 195 -10.56 5.68 -7.83
N VAL A 196 -10.33 5.94 -9.12
CA VAL A 196 -11.32 6.53 -10.06
C VAL A 196 -12.58 5.68 -10.19
N GLU A 197 -12.48 4.38 -9.92
CA GLU A 197 -13.63 3.48 -9.85
C GLU A 197 -14.62 3.83 -8.73
N PHE A 198 -14.20 4.65 -7.77
CA PHE A 198 -15.05 5.13 -6.67
C PHE A 198 -15.55 6.57 -6.88
N ASP A 199 -15.24 7.18 -8.01
CA ASP A 199 -15.74 8.51 -8.39
C ASP A 199 -17.17 8.41 -8.96
N VAL A 200 -18.09 7.94 -8.11
CA VAL A 200 -19.52 7.86 -8.39
C VAL A 200 -20.30 8.57 -7.30
N GLU A 201 -21.36 9.29 -7.69
CA GLU A 201 -22.35 9.92 -6.78
C GLU A 201 -21.75 10.94 -5.77
N HIS A 202 -20.99 11.92 -6.26
CA HIS A 202 -20.57 13.12 -5.49
C HIS A 202 -19.53 12.92 -4.38
N LYS A 203 -18.72 11.87 -4.43
CA LYS A 203 -17.47 11.78 -3.66
C LYS A 203 -16.29 11.85 -4.61
N SER A 204 -15.60 12.97 -4.62
CA SER A 204 -14.48 13.15 -5.54
C SER A 204 -13.28 12.32 -5.08
N VAL A 205 -12.39 11.99 -6.02
CA VAL A 205 -11.11 11.34 -5.74
C VAL A 205 -10.31 12.09 -4.66
N GLU A 206 -10.42 13.42 -4.62
CA GLU A 206 -9.80 14.25 -3.58
C GLU A 206 -10.31 13.92 -2.17
N GLU A 207 -11.60 13.65 -2.00
CA GLU A 207 -12.20 13.25 -0.71
C GLU A 207 -11.74 11.85 -0.27
N LEU A 208 -11.49 10.95 -1.23
CA LEU A 208 -10.93 9.64 -0.92
C LEU A 208 -9.55 9.76 -0.26
N TRP A 209 -8.75 10.73 -0.71
CA TRP A 209 -7.38 10.95 -0.24
C TRP A 209 -7.22 12.09 0.77
N ASP A 210 -8.29 12.82 1.11
CA ASP A 210 -8.24 13.99 1.99
C ASP A 210 -7.18 15.02 1.57
N GLY A 211 -7.03 15.21 0.26
CA GLY A 211 -6.01 16.09 -0.33
C GLY A 211 -4.61 15.50 -0.47
N GLU A 212 -4.38 14.22 -0.14
CA GLU A 212 -3.09 13.54 -0.30
C GLU A 212 -2.90 12.95 -1.72
N MET A 213 -2.86 13.83 -2.73
CA MET A 213 -2.73 13.48 -4.15
C MET A 213 -1.48 14.03 -4.83
#